data_AF-A0A0S3SYG1-F1
#
_entry.id   AF-A0A0S3SYG1-F1
#
_cell.length_a   1.000
_cell.length_b   1.000
_cell.length_c   1.000
_cell.angle_alpha   90.00
_cell.angle_beta   90.00
_cell.angle_gamma   90.00
#
_symmetry.space_group_name_H-M   'P 1'
#
loop_
_entity.id
_entity.type
_entity.pdbx_description
1 polymer ?
#
loop_
_entity_poly.entity_id
_entity_poly.type
_entity_poly.pdbx_seq_one_letter_code
_entity_poly.pdbx_strand_id
1 'polypeptide(L)'
;MIRKYIDRSLFEHVSTYTNAYELWTKLESMIQKKTPRNKAHLVRRLVKLEYTDDQNMIEHLNTFKGIVNQLMKADMKIDDELQALLLLSSLPESWDTLVVTLSNSAPDGKLSLDNITDSLLNEESRRKERGSSSHSEANVVENRGRSENRSKGKREKSRGRFKSRSKGLTCFYCGKDGHKKPECRFLKRDQKNGTVHPD
;
A
#
# COMPACT_ATOMS: atom_id res chain seq x y z
N MET A 1 -2.21 47.26 16.61
CA MET A 1 -1.08 46.34 16.24
C MET A 1 -1.42 45.38 15.10
N ILE A 2 -2.69 45.05 14.82
CA ILE A 2 -3.09 44.12 13.73
C ILE A 2 -2.66 44.61 12.33
N ARG A 3 -2.78 45.91 12.04
CA ARG A 3 -2.42 46.52 10.75
C ARG A 3 -0.98 46.28 10.26
N LYS A 4 -0.03 46.02 11.16
CA LYS A 4 1.38 45.79 10.79
C LYS A 4 1.62 44.41 10.15
N TYR A 5 0.67 43.49 10.27
CA TYR A 5 0.82 42.10 9.83
C TYR A 5 -0.17 41.74 8.70
N ILE A 6 -0.84 42.72 8.11
CA ILE A 6 -1.78 42.53 7.01
C ILE A 6 -1.01 42.68 5.70
N ASP A 7 -1.17 41.71 4.80
CA ASP A 7 -0.62 41.80 3.45
C ASP A 7 -1.10 43.07 2.74
N ARG A 8 -0.23 43.68 1.93
CA ARG A 8 -0.49 44.99 1.30
C ARG A 8 -1.75 44.98 0.43
N SER A 9 -2.09 43.84 -0.18
CA SER A 9 -3.30 43.66 -0.99
C SER A 9 -4.61 43.75 -0.19
N LEU A 10 -4.58 43.36 1.09
CA LEU A 10 -5.72 43.41 1.99
C LEU A 10 -5.75 44.72 2.80
N PHE A 11 -4.59 45.34 3.00
CA PHE A 11 -4.43 46.57 3.78
C PHE A 11 -5.27 47.72 3.24
N GLU A 12 -5.29 47.92 1.91
CA GLU A 12 -6.05 49.01 1.26
C GLU A 12 -7.53 48.96 1.63
N HIS A 13 -8.10 47.75 1.72
CA HIS A 13 -9.52 47.52 2.01
C HIS A 13 -9.90 47.71 3.48
N VAL A 14 -8.92 47.76 4.39
CA VAL A 14 -9.15 47.85 5.84
C VAL A 14 -8.47 49.06 6.50
N SER A 15 -7.79 49.88 5.69
CA SER A 15 -7.02 51.05 6.12
C SER A 15 -7.87 52.11 6.83
N THR A 16 -9.16 52.20 6.50
CA THR A 16 -10.11 53.17 7.04
C THR A 16 -10.69 52.78 8.41
N TYR A 17 -10.58 51.52 8.83
CA TYR A 17 -11.19 51.03 10.08
C TYR A 17 -10.29 51.24 11.29
N THR A 18 -10.64 52.17 12.18
CA THR A 18 -9.90 52.48 13.42
C THR A 18 -10.23 51.54 14.56
N ASN A 19 -11.44 50.94 14.55
CA ASN A 19 -11.86 49.94 15.52
C ASN A 19 -11.25 48.57 15.18
N ALA A 20 -10.57 47.96 16.14
CA ALA A 20 -9.95 46.64 15.98
C ALA A 20 -10.98 45.53 15.70
N TYR A 21 -12.18 45.63 16.30
CA TYR A 21 -13.27 44.70 16.06
C TYR A 21 -13.78 44.81 14.61
N GLU A 22 -14.12 46.02 14.15
CA GLU A 22 -14.61 46.22 12.78
C GLU A 22 -13.57 45.85 11.73
N LEU A 23 -12.30 46.17 11.97
CA LEU A 23 -11.19 45.77 11.13
C LEU A 23 -11.06 44.24 11.07
N TRP A 24 -11.16 43.56 12.22
CA TRP A 24 -11.12 42.10 12.29
C TRP A 24 -12.32 41.47 11.57
N THR A 25 -13.53 41.94 11.82
CA THR A 25 -14.75 41.46 11.15
C THR A 25 -14.70 41.70 9.64
N LYS A 26 -14.12 42.82 9.19
CA LYS A 26 -13.93 43.08 7.76
C LYS A 26 -12.92 42.13 7.14
N LEU A 27 -11.76 41.91 7.79
CA LEU A 27 -10.77 40.94 7.35
C LEU A 27 -11.34 39.53 7.30
N GLU A 28 -12.05 39.11 8.35
CA GLU A 28 -12.75 37.83 8.43
C GLU A 28 -13.75 37.71 7.29
N SER A 29 -14.57 38.74 7.05
CA SER A 29 -15.50 38.79 5.92
C SER A 29 -14.81 38.79 4.56
N MET A 30 -13.51 39.09 4.48
CA MET A 30 -12.75 39.12 3.23
C MET A 30 -11.99 37.84 2.95
N ILE A 31 -11.38 37.27 3.98
CA ILE A 31 -10.51 36.08 3.93
C ILE A 31 -11.34 34.80 4.11
N GLN A 32 -12.32 34.81 5.01
CA GLN A 32 -13.24 33.69 5.26
C GLN A 32 -14.58 33.89 4.55
N LYS A 33 -14.56 34.44 3.33
CA LYS A 33 -15.78 34.61 2.54
C LYS A 33 -16.48 33.26 2.34
N LYS A 34 -17.58 33.04 3.05
CA LYS A 34 -18.56 31.95 2.82
C LYS A 34 -19.33 32.11 1.49
N THR A 35 -18.73 32.82 0.54
CA THR A 35 -19.31 33.13 -0.75
C THR A 35 -19.34 31.88 -1.64
N PRO A 36 -20.34 31.76 -2.53
CA PRO A 36 -20.39 30.71 -3.53
C PRO A 36 -19.11 30.64 -4.39
N ARG A 37 -18.49 31.79 -4.70
CA ARG A 37 -17.21 31.86 -5.43
C ARG A 37 -16.08 31.14 -4.71
N ASN A 38 -15.93 31.35 -3.40
CA ASN A 38 -14.89 30.69 -2.60
C ASN A 38 -15.15 29.18 -2.49
N LYS A 39 -16.41 28.78 -2.23
CA LYS A 39 -16.80 27.36 -2.22
C LYS A 39 -16.49 26.69 -3.56
N ALA A 40 -16.87 27.31 -4.67
CA ALA A 40 -16.59 26.79 -6.01
C ALA A 40 -15.09 26.69 -6.30
N HIS A 41 -14.29 27.66 -5.83
CA HIS A 41 -12.83 27.60 -5.94
C HIS A 41 -12.24 26.42 -5.15
N LEU A 42 -12.67 26.22 -3.90
CA LEU A 42 -12.20 25.12 -3.06
C LEU A 42 -12.64 23.75 -3.59
N VAL A 43 -13.89 23.60 -4.03
CA VAL A 43 -14.37 22.37 -4.68
C VAL A 43 -13.57 22.08 -5.94
N ARG A 44 -13.29 23.09 -6.77
CA ARG A 44 -12.47 22.92 -7.97
C ARG A 44 -11.05 22.46 -7.63
N ARG A 45 -10.46 22.97 -6.53
CA ARG A 45 -9.15 22.52 -6.06
C ARG A 45 -9.19 21.09 -5.54
N LEU A 46 -10.26 20.71 -4.82
CA LEU A 46 -10.43 19.35 -4.29
C LEU A 46 -10.56 18.32 -5.42
N VAL A 47 -11.42 18.59 -6.40
CA VAL A 47 -11.68 17.66 -7.52
C VAL A 47 -10.49 17.56 -8.49
N LYS A 48 -9.65 18.58 -8.57
CA LYS A 48 -8.42 18.59 -9.38
C LYS A 48 -7.17 18.16 -8.59
N LEU A 49 -7.32 17.78 -7.32
CA LEU A 49 -6.20 17.31 -6.54
C LEU A 49 -5.87 15.91 -7.04
N GLU A 50 -4.65 15.72 -7.54
CA GLU A 50 -4.17 14.46 -8.09
C GLU A 50 -2.85 14.11 -7.39
N TYR A 51 -2.74 12.85 -6.98
CA TYR A 51 -1.52 12.26 -6.47
C TYR A 51 -0.68 11.75 -7.65
N THR A 52 0.63 11.89 -7.55
CA THR A 52 1.58 11.28 -8.48
C THR A 52 2.58 10.42 -7.72
N ASP A 53 3.10 9.36 -8.34
CA ASP A 53 3.95 8.37 -7.65
C ASP A 53 5.29 8.97 -7.13
N ASP A 54 5.68 10.15 -7.60
CA ASP A 54 6.84 10.92 -7.14
C ASP A 54 6.55 11.85 -5.94
N GLN A 55 5.28 11.99 -5.53
CA GLN A 55 4.87 12.79 -4.39
C GLN A 55 4.86 11.98 -3.08
N ASN A 56 5.01 12.70 -1.96
CA ASN A 56 4.84 12.13 -0.64
C ASN A 56 3.35 11.97 -0.29
N MET A 57 2.92 10.75 0.05
CA MET A 57 1.50 10.48 0.36
C MET A 57 0.99 11.29 1.56
N ILE A 58 1.81 11.53 2.57
CA ILE A 58 1.42 12.32 3.75
C ILE A 58 1.14 13.78 3.35
N GLU A 59 1.95 14.36 2.47
CA GLU A 59 1.74 15.72 1.97
C GLU A 59 0.44 15.84 1.14
N HIS A 60 0.15 14.83 0.32
CA HIS A 60 -1.10 14.74 -0.43
C HIS A 60 -2.32 14.68 0.51
N LEU A 61 -2.29 13.78 1.51
CA LEU A 61 -3.33 13.65 2.53
C LEU A 61 -3.54 14.94 3.32
N ASN A 62 -2.46 15.63 3.70
CA ASN A 62 -2.52 16.91 4.38
C ASN A 62 -3.16 17.99 3.51
N THR A 63 -2.82 18.02 2.22
CA THR A 63 -3.42 18.95 1.26
C THR A 63 -4.92 18.68 1.09
N PHE A 64 -5.30 17.41 0.91
CA PHE A 64 -6.70 16.98 0.84
C PHE A 64 -7.49 17.42 2.09
N LYS A 65 -7.04 17.03 3.28
CA LYS A 65 -7.68 17.39 4.57
C LYS A 65 -7.72 18.91 4.76
N GLY A 66 -6.67 19.62 4.34
CA GLY A 66 -6.61 21.09 4.38
C GLY A 66 -7.71 21.75 3.55
N ILE A 67 -8.03 21.22 2.36
CA ILE A 67 -9.12 21.75 1.51
C ILE A 67 -10.49 21.40 2.11
N VAL A 68 -10.70 20.16 2.57
CA VAL A 68 -11.95 19.76 3.24
C VAL A 68 -12.22 20.64 4.46
N ASN A 69 -11.21 20.89 5.30
CA ASN A 69 -11.33 21.75 6.47
C ASN A 69 -11.71 23.20 6.10
N GLN A 70 -11.19 23.72 4.98
CA GLN A 70 -11.58 25.04 4.48
C GLN A 70 -13.03 25.07 3.99
N LEU A 71 -13.50 24.00 3.34
CA LEU A 71 -14.90 23.86 2.95
C LEU A 71 -15.82 23.78 4.17
N MET A 72 -15.45 23.03 5.21
CA MET A 72 -16.19 22.99 6.47
C MET A 72 -16.29 24.37 7.13
N LYS A 73 -15.18 25.12 7.19
CA LYS A 73 -15.18 26.52 7.69
C LYS A 73 -16.05 27.46 6.85
N ALA A 74 -16.26 27.14 5.57
CA ALA A 74 -17.16 27.85 4.68
C ALA A 74 -18.63 27.40 4.82
N ASP A 75 -19.00 26.60 5.83
CA ASP A 75 -20.31 25.94 5.96
C ASP A 75 -20.66 25.06 4.75
N MET A 76 -19.70 24.26 4.29
CA MET A 76 -19.93 23.21 3.29
C MET A 76 -19.32 21.91 3.80
N LYS A 77 -20.17 21.08 4.43
CA LYS A 77 -19.78 19.76 4.90
C LYS A 77 -19.79 18.77 3.74
N ILE A 78 -18.73 17.98 3.62
CA ILE A 78 -18.67 16.83 2.72
C ILE A 78 -18.87 15.59 3.59
N ASP A 79 -19.73 14.69 3.14
CA ASP A 79 -19.95 13.41 3.82
C ASP A 79 -18.66 12.57 3.85
N ASP A 80 -18.48 11.74 4.88
CA ASP A 80 -17.27 10.93 5.07
C ASP A 80 -17.03 9.96 3.90
N GLU A 81 -18.09 9.33 3.41
CA GLU A 81 -18.02 8.41 2.27
C GLU A 81 -17.62 9.15 0.99
N LEU A 82 -18.19 10.33 0.77
CA LEU A 82 -17.81 11.17 -0.37
C LEU A 82 -16.37 11.67 -0.27
N GLN A 83 -15.87 11.97 0.94
CA GLN A 83 -14.45 12.29 1.13
C GLN A 83 -13.55 11.10 0.79
N ALA A 84 -13.91 9.89 1.24
CA ALA A 84 -13.19 8.68 0.92
C ALA A 84 -13.14 8.41 -0.59
N LEU A 85 -14.27 8.55 -1.29
CA LEU A 85 -14.36 8.39 -2.74
C LEU A 85 -13.54 9.43 -3.50
N LEU A 86 -13.60 10.71 -3.09
CA LEU A 86 -12.80 11.77 -3.69
C LEU A 86 -11.31 11.51 -3.51
N LEU A 87 -10.89 11.03 -2.33
CA LEU A 87 -9.50 10.68 -2.07
C LEU A 87 -9.04 9.50 -2.94
N LEU A 88 -9.84 8.43 -3.08
CA LEU A 88 -9.51 7.35 -3.99
C LEU A 88 -9.44 7.81 -5.45
N SER A 89 -10.33 8.70 -5.88
CA SER A 89 -10.34 9.25 -7.25
C SER A 89 -9.14 10.15 -7.57
N SER A 90 -8.42 10.63 -6.55
CA SER A 90 -7.21 11.44 -6.73
C SER A 90 -5.97 10.62 -7.08
N LEU A 91 -6.03 9.29 -6.98
CA LEU A 91 -4.88 8.42 -7.16
C LEU A 91 -4.66 8.12 -8.65
N PRO A 92 -3.39 7.93 -9.09
CA PRO A 92 -3.10 7.54 -10.45
C PRO A 92 -3.40 6.05 -10.68
N GLU A 93 -3.50 5.64 -11.95
CA GLU A 93 -3.82 4.27 -12.36
C GLU A 93 -2.90 3.20 -11.71
N SER A 94 -1.67 3.57 -11.36
CA SER A 94 -0.74 2.66 -10.68
C SER A 94 -1.29 2.17 -9.33
N TRP A 95 -2.29 2.84 -8.73
CA TRP A 95 -2.97 2.49 -7.48
C TRP A 95 -4.30 1.75 -7.66
N ASP A 96 -4.74 1.49 -8.89
CA ASP A 96 -6.06 0.90 -9.18
C ASP A 96 -6.30 -0.43 -8.47
N THR A 97 -5.26 -1.26 -8.32
CA THR A 97 -5.38 -2.52 -7.58
C THR A 97 -5.81 -2.29 -6.13
N LEU A 98 -5.29 -1.25 -5.47
CA LEU A 98 -5.70 -0.89 -4.12
C LEU A 98 -7.14 -0.38 -4.13
N VAL A 99 -7.47 0.52 -5.07
CA VAL A 99 -8.83 1.10 -5.20
C VAL A 99 -9.87 -0.02 -5.33
N VAL A 100 -9.69 -0.94 -6.27
CA VAL A 100 -10.58 -2.10 -6.48
C VAL A 100 -10.69 -2.97 -5.23
N THR A 101 -9.56 -3.24 -4.57
CA THR A 101 -9.55 -4.07 -3.36
C THR A 101 -10.35 -3.43 -2.24
N LEU A 102 -10.16 -2.13 -1.99
CA LEU A 102 -10.86 -1.40 -0.94
C LEU A 102 -12.35 -1.25 -1.25
N SER A 103 -12.71 -0.96 -2.51
CA SER A 103 -14.11 -0.87 -2.94
C SER A 103 -14.86 -2.20 -2.75
N ASN A 104 -14.22 -3.34 -3.06
CA ASN A 104 -14.85 -4.65 -2.91
C ASN A 104 -14.87 -5.16 -1.47
N SER A 105 -14.01 -4.64 -0.60
CA SER A 105 -13.92 -5.06 0.82
C SER A 105 -14.73 -4.17 1.75
N ALA A 106 -15.43 -3.17 1.22
CA ALA A 106 -16.16 -2.19 2.00
C ALA A 106 -17.33 -2.85 2.75
N PRO A 107 -17.37 -2.81 4.10
CA PRO A 107 -18.49 -3.33 4.86
C PRO A 107 -19.75 -2.52 4.49
N ASP A 108 -20.84 -3.22 4.20
CA ASP A 108 -22.11 -2.63 3.75
C ASP A 108 -21.99 -1.72 2.51
N GLY A 109 -20.91 -1.85 1.74
CA GLY A 109 -20.62 -1.02 0.56
C GLY A 109 -20.19 0.41 0.88
N LYS A 110 -19.92 0.75 2.15
CA LYS A 110 -19.56 2.11 2.57
C LYS A 110 -18.08 2.24 2.91
N LEU A 111 -17.46 3.28 2.37
CA LEU A 111 -16.08 3.63 2.68
C LEU A 111 -16.03 4.70 3.77
N SER A 112 -15.03 4.61 4.64
CA SER A 112 -14.71 5.66 5.61
C SER A 112 -13.36 6.28 5.30
N LEU A 113 -13.24 7.59 5.47
CA LEU A 113 -12.02 8.32 5.16
C LEU A 113 -10.82 7.82 5.98
N ASP A 114 -11.03 7.43 7.23
CA ASP A 114 -9.97 6.94 8.10
C ASP A 114 -9.41 5.60 7.58
N ASN A 115 -10.29 4.65 7.24
CA ASN A 115 -9.90 3.37 6.65
C ASN A 115 -9.11 3.54 5.34
N ILE A 116 -9.52 4.48 4.48
CA ILE A 116 -8.81 4.77 3.24
C ILE A 116 -7.45 5.40 3.54
N THR A 117 -7.40 6.37 4.46
CA THR A 117 -6.14 7.04 4.86
C THR A 117 -5.11 6.02 5.34
N ASP A 118 -5.51 5.11 6.24
CA ASP A 118 -4.62 4.07 6.77
C ASP A 118 -4.17 3.10 5.68
N SER A 119 -5.09 2.70 4.79
CA SER A 119 -4.78 1.81 3.67
C SER A 119 -3.77 2.42 2.71
N LEU A 120 -3.87 3.73 2.43
CA LEU A 120 -2.93 4.43 1.56
C LEU A 120 -1.53 4.52 2.16
N LEU A 121 -1.42 4.80 3.45
CA LEU A 121 -0.13 4.86 4.15
C LEU A 121 0.55 3.49 4.22
N ASN A 122 -0.23 2.43 4.47
CA ASN A 122 0.25 1.05 4.45
C ASN A 122 0.73 0.64 3.05
N GLU A 123 -0.02 1.00 2.01
CA GLU A 123 0.35 0.73 0.62
C GLU A 123 1.63 1.49 0.23
N GLU A 124 1.75 2.76 0.59
CA GLU A 124 2.96 3.55 0.31
C GLU A 124 4.20 2.90 0.95
N SER A 125 4.07 2.45 2.21
CA SER A 125 5.13 1.74 2.93
C SER A 125 5.53 0.45 2.20
N ARG A 126 4.53 -0.36 1.79
CA ARG A 126 4.74 -1.60 1.02
C ARG A 126 5.41 -1.36 -0.33
N ARG A 127 5.06 -0.27 -1.02
CA ARG A 127 5.67 0.11 -2.31
C ARG A 127 7.12 0.53 -2.14
N LYS A 128 7.43 1.29 -1.09
CA LYS A 128 8.82 1.68 -0.76
C LYS A 128 9.70 0.46 -0.46
N GLU A 129 9.17 -0.53 0.26
CA GLU A 129 9.88 -1.80 0.51
C GLU A 129 10.19 -2.56 -0.79
N ARG A 130 9.22 -2.64 -1.71
CA ARG A 130 9.38 -3.31 -3.02
C ARG A 130 10.28 -2.55 -4.00
N GLY A 131 10.25 -1.22 -3.96
CA GLY A 131 11.14 -0.36 -4.75
C GLY A 131 12.59 -0.43 -4.28
N SER A 132 12.80 -0.65 -2.98
CA SER A 132 14.13 -0.90 -2.38
C SER A 132 14.67 -2.30 -2.72
N SER A 133 13.81 -3.27 -3.03
CA SER A 133 14.20 -4.65 -3.39
C SER A 133 14.55 -4.86 -4.86
N SER A 134 14.83 -3.79 -5.64
CA SER A 134 15.29 -3.91 -7.05
C SER A 134 16.72 -4.47 -7.22
N HIS A 135 17.24 -5.13 -6.19
CA HIS A 135 18.19 -6.22 -6.36
C HIS A 135 17.64 -7.47 -5.68
N SER A 136 16.84 -8.24 -6.42
CA SER A 136 16.93 -9.71 -6.55
C SER A 136 15.58 -10.35 -6.83
N GLU A 137 15.58 -11.12 -7.92
CA GLU A 137 14.68 -12.24 -8.22
C GLU A 137 13.28 -11.90 -8.73
N ALA A 138 13.27 -11.39 -9.97
CA ALA A 138 12.24 -11.76 -10.93
C ALA A 138 12.22 -13.29 -11.08
N ASN A 139 11.21 -13.95 -10.51
CA ASN A 139 10.86 -15.33 -10.88
C ASN A 139 10.30 -15.31 -12.30
N VAL A 140 11.20 -15.34 -13.28
CA VAL A 140 10.85 -15.66 -14.67
C VAL A 140 10.46 -17.14 -14.68
N VAL A 141 9.15 -17.42 -14.68
CA VAL A 141 8.65 -18.72 -15.14
C VAL A 141 8.85 -18.75 -16.65
N GLU A 142 10.05 -19.15 -17.09
CA GLU A 142 10.26 -19.49 -18.49
C GLU A 142 9.53 -20.81 -18.78
N ASN A 143 8.29 -20.67 -19.22
CA ASN A 143 7.62 -21.68 -20.04
C ASN A 143 8.40 -21.79 -21.36
N ARG A 144 9.39 -22.68 -21.42
CA ARG A 144 10.07 -23.04 -22.67
C ARG A 144 10.02 -24.54 -22.92
N GLY A 145 9.14 -24.90 -23.86
CA GLY A 145 9.47 -25.86 -24.90
C GLY A 145 9.22 -27.33 -24.57
N ARG A 146 7.98 -27.77 -24.79
CA ARG A 146 7.67 -29.15 -25.15
C ARG A 146 8.27 -29.40 -26.55
N SER A 147 9.47 -29.99 -26.62
CA SER A 147 9.99 -30.54 -27.88
C SER A 147 10.14 -32.04 -27.75
N GLU A 148 9.35 -32.74 -28.55
CA GLU A 148 9.37 -34.15 -28.79
C GLU A 148 10.55 -34.44 -29.72
N ASN A 149 11.52 -35.26 -29.29
CA ASN A 149 12.42 -35.96 -30.22
C ASN A 149 12.95 -37.26 -29.62
N ARG A 150 12.62 -38.35 -30.33
CA ARG A 150 13.10 -39.71 -30.13
C ARG A 150 14.54 -39.82 -30.64
N SER A 151 15.46 -40.30 -29.80
CA SER A 151 16.64 -41.04 -30.31
C SER A 151 17.34 -41.84 -29.22
N LYS A 152 17.52 -43.13 -29.52
CA LYS A 152 18.33 -44.14 -28.81
C LYS A 152 19.81 -43.75 -28.85
N GLY A 153 20.55 -43.91 -27.75
CA GLY A 153 22.01 -43.81 -27.78
C GLY A 153 22.73 -43.89 -26.42
N LYS A 154 23.29 -45.07 -26.15
CA LYS A 154 24.46 -45.43 -25.31
C LYS A 154 24.99 -44.50 -24.19
N ARG A 155 25.11 -45.14 -23.01
CA ARG A 155 26.16 -45.04 -21.96
C ARG A 155 27.24 -43.95 -22.17
N GLU A 156 27.37 -43.06 -21.19
CA GLU A 156 28.62 -42.90 -20.44
C GLU A 156 28.42 -42.19 -19.09
N LYS A 157 29.30 -42.51 -18.15
CA LYS A 157 29.28 -42.13 -16.73
C LYS A 157 29.77 -40.71 -16.52
N SER A 158 29.00 -39.88 -15.82
CA SER A 158 29.55 -38.82 -14.96
C SER A 158 28.60 -38.56 -13.79
N ARG A 159 29.05 -38.96 -12.60
CA ARG A 159 28.34 -38.78 -11.32
C ARG A 159 28.45 -37.33 -10.86
N GLY A 160 27.54 -36.47 -11.32
CA GLY A 160 27.30 -35.15 -10.72
C GLY A 160 26.44 -35.29 -9.46
N ARG A 161 27.08 -35.39 -8.30
CA ARG A 161 26.44 -35.58 -7.00
C ARG A 161 25.91 -34.23 -6.47
N PHE A 162 24.67 -33.86 -6.79
CA PHE A 162 23.97 -32.79 -6.09
C PHE A 162 23.64 -33.27 -4.66
N LYS A 163 24.46 -32.86 -3.69
CA LYS A 163 24.18 -33.02 -2.25
C LYS A 163 23.12 -32.00 -1.85
N SER A 164 21.84 -32.37 -1.93
CA SER A 164 20.82 -31.68 -1.13
C SER A 164 21.05 -32.03 0.34
N ARG A 165 21.59 -31.09 1.12
CA ARG A 165 21.66 -31.17 2.58
C ARG A 165 20.23 -31.21 3.12
N SER A 166 19.68 -32.40 3.36
CA SER A 166 18.44 -32.57 4.13
C SER A 166 18.73 -32.30 5.60
N LYS A 167 18.80 -31.02 5.98
CA LYS A 167 18.80 -30.62 7.39
C LYS A 167 17.46 -31.08 8.00
N GLY A 168 17.52 -31.95 9.01
CA GLY A 168 16.41 -32.18 9.95
C GLY A 168 15.64 -33.50 9.85
N LEU A 169 16.05 -34.47 9.01
CA LEU A 169 15.35 -35.75 8.90
C LEU A 169 16.11 -36.89 9.60
N THR A 170 15.90 -37.04 10.91
CA THR A 170 16.43 -38.15 11.71
C THR A 170 15.53 -39.38 11.64
N CYS A 171 16.14 -40.56 11.53
CA CYS A 171 15.41 -41.82 11.53
C CYS A 171 15.05 -42.26 12.96
N PHE A 172 13.76 -42.41 13.26
CA PHE A 172 13.26 -42.88 14.56
C PHE A 172 13.62 -44.32 14.94
N TYR A 173 14.24 -45.11 14.05
CA TYR A 173 14.69 -46.48 14.36
C TYR A 173 16.18 -46.55 14.65
N CYS A 174 17.03 -45.96 13.79
CA CYS A 174 18.49 -46.05 13.92
C CYS A 174 19.18 -44.77 14.38
N GLY A 175 18.43 -43.68 14.58
CA GLY A 175 18.95 -42.38 15.03
C GLY A 175 19.79 -41.61 14.01
N LYS A 176 19.97 -42.11 12.78
CA LYS A 176 20.80 -41.45 11.75
C LYS A 176 20.00 -40.50 10.88
N ASP A 177 20.64 -39.39 10.49
CA ASP A 177 20.08 -38.39 9.58
C ASP A 177 19.94 -38.90 8.14
N GLY A 178 19.04 -38.27 7.38
CA GLY A 178 18.90 -38.40 5.94
C GLY A 178 17.88 -39.43 5.46
N HIS A 179 17.06 -40.02 6.33
CA HIS A 179 15.98 -40.95 5.96
C HIS A 179 14.93 -41.10 7.07
N LYS A 180 13.69 -41.48 6.71
CA LYS A 180 12.62 -41.82 7.69
C LYS A 180 12.67 -43.30 8.07
N LYS A 181 12.00 -43.69 9.17
CA LYS A 181 11.86 -45.10 9.62
C LYS A 181 11.50 -46.09 8.49
N PRO A 182 10.56 -45.82 7.57
CA PRO A 182 10.22 -46.74 6.46
C PRO A 182 11.36 -46.97 5.46
N GLU A 183 12.29 -46.03 5.37
CA GLU A 183 13.44 -46.07 4.46
C GLU A 183 14.72 -46.57 5.16
N CYS A 184 14.62 -46.98 6.43
CA CYS A 184 15.77 -47.40 7.21
C CYS A 184 16.32 -48.75 6.75
N ARG A 185 17.59 -48.74 6.32
CA ARG A 185 18.30 -49.96 5.92
C ARG A 185 18.52 -50.94 7.07
N PHE A 186 18.66 -50.44 8.31
CA PHE A 186 18.78 -51.27 9.51
C PHE A 186 17.46 -51.99 9.80
N LEU A 187 16.33 -51.26 9.81
CA LEU A 187 15.00 -51.86 9.97
C LEU A 187 14.72 -52.94 8.92
N LYS A 188 15.00 -52.65 7.64
CA LYS A 188 14.81 -53.62 6.55
C LYS A 188 15.72 -54.85 6.65
N ARG A 189 16.85 -54.74 7.34
CA ARG A 189 17.75 -55.87 7.61
C ARG A 189 17.22 -56.69 8.80
N ASP A 190 16.80 -56.04 9.87
CA ASP A 190 16.33 -56.71 11.08
C ASP A 190 14.99 -57.42 10.84
N GLN A 191 14.12 -56.85 9.99
CA GLN A 191 12.92 -57.52 9.49
C GLN A 191 13.24 -58.78 8.66
N LYS A 192 14.32 -58.77 7.86
CA LYS A 192 14.75 -59.94 7.08
C LYS A 192 15.40 -61.01 7.95
N ASN A 193 16.03 -60.60 9.05
CA ASN A 193 16.70 -61.50 9.99
C ASN A 193 15.77 -62.01 11.10
N GLY A 194 14.49 -61.64 11.09
CA GLY A 194 13.48 -62.15 12.02
C GLY A 194 13.60 -61.64 13.46
N THR A 195 14.34 -60.55 13.70
CA THR A 195 14.62 -60.03 15.05
C THR A 195 13.72 -58.86 15.46
N VAL A 196 12.62 -58.61 14.75
CA VAL A 196 11.66 -57.54 15.06
C VAL A 196 10.26 -58.14 15.14
N HIS A 197 9.70 -58.20 16.35
CA HIS A 197 8.27 -58.42 16.55
C HIS A 197 7.52 -57.09 16.34
N PRO A 198 6.43 -57.06 15.56
CA PRO A 198 5.57 -55.89 15.48
C PRO A 198 4.71 -55.78 16.75
N ASP A 199 4.60 -54.56 17.28
CA ASP A 199 3.47 -54.13 18.10
C ASP A 199 2.25 -53.86 17.20
#